data_AF-A0AAV4LF40-F1
#
_entry.id   AF-A0AAV4LF40-F1
#
_cell.length_a   1.000
_cell.length_b   1.000
_cell.length_c   1.000
_cell.angle_alpha   90.00
_cell.angle_beta   90.00
_cell.angle_gamma   90.00
#
_symmetry.space_group_name_H-M   'P 1'
#
loop_
_entity.id
_entity.type
_entity.pdbx_description
1 polymer ?
#
loop_
_entity_poly.entity_id
_entity_poly.type
_entity_poly.pdbx_seq_one_letter_code
_entity_poly.pdbx_strand_id
1 'polypeptide(L)'
;MMERSFWKSGVANVGGIMNRVGFSPIRRLSKAIGGWWQNLWTKGVLILVLMSFFLGRAEILGEISPFAVAYYAVILRFRQTAARKVMLALVVGYIAANGVFSRWPVILGMLVLYRLIYRLLAKNKVLDLGTIPLAVFLVDTAVRFAYAAIHGDMSRYSMLMGLVEGFLATVLTMIFIQSIPVFTFQRGVKELRNEEIICLVILMASVLTGFTGLTFGSVSLVNIFSRYLIMLFSLIGGAGVGAGVGVVTGIILSMSSLTAVTQIGLLAFSGCLEDFCVTRRNWESDSVSCRERRFLPYM
;
A
#
# COMPACT_ATOMS: atom_id res chain seq x y z
N MET A 1 24.49 28.66 70.10
CA MET A 1 23.05 28.52 70.41
C MET A 1 22.35 29.78 69.89
N MET A 2 21.17 29.65 69.28
CA MET A 2 20.30 30.71 68.74
C MET A 2 20.59 31.32 67.35
N GLU A 3 20.62 30.53 66.27
CA GLU A 3 20.41 31.11 64.92
C GLU A 3 19.95 30.11 63.84
N ARG A 4 19.05 29.16 64.16
CA ARG A 4 18.51 28.20 63.18
C ARG A 4 16.99 28.00 63.23
N SER A 5 16.23 28.93 63.82
CA SER A 5 14.77 28.78 63.98
C SER A 5 13.90 29.67 63.06
N PHE A 6 14.48 30.56 62.25
CA PHE A 6 13.67 31.57 61.55
C PHE A 6 13.31 31.28 60.08
N TRP A 7 13.92 30.27 59.44
CA TRP A 7 13.73 30.03 57.99
C TRP A 7 12.75 28.90 57.62
N LYS A 8 12.07 28.29 58.61
CA LYS A 8 11.20 27.12 58.37
C LYS A 8 9.72 27.43 58.04
N SER A 9 9.33 28.70 57.89
CA SER A 9 7.92 29.09 57.69
C SER A 9 7.58 29.65 56.29
N GLY A 10 8.55 29.77 55.37
CA GLY A 10 8.33 30.44 54.07
C GLY A 10 8.20 29.55 52.82
N VAL A 11 8.55 28.25 52.89
CA VAL A 11 8.72 27.43 51.66
C VAL A 11 7.69 26.28 51.53
N ALA A 12 6.78 26.14 52.51
CA ALA A 12 5.77 25.08 52.49
C ALA A 12 4.54 25.40 51.62
N ASN A 13 4.41 26.61 51.07
CA ASN A 13 3.18 27.07 50.41
C ASN A 13 3.41 27.59 48.98
N VAL A 14 4.31 26.96 48.23
CA VAL A 14 4.43 27.17 46.77
C VAL A 14 4.21 25.87 45.99
N GLY A 15 4.37 24.71 46.63
CA GLY A 15 4.09 23.40 46.03
C GLY A 15 2.60 23.05 45.86
N GLY A 16 1.70 23.75 46.56
CA GLY A 16 0.26 23.43 46.57
C GLY A 16 -0.58 24.12 45.48
N ILE A 17 -0.08 25.21 44.88
CA ILE A 17 -0.86 26.03 43.95
C ILE A 17 -0.59 25.64 42.48
N MET A 18 0.57 25.03 42.21
CA MET A 18 1.00 24.66 40.87
C MET A 18 0.54 23.27 40.41
N ASN A 19 -0.29 22.60 41.21
CA ASN A 19 -0.89 21.29 40.88
C ASN A 19 -2.38 21.39 40.49
N ARG A 20 -2.91 22.62 40.34
CA ARG A 20 -4.31 22.88 39.93
C ARG A 20 -4.50 23.34 38.49
N VAL A 21 -3.46 23.34 37.66
CA VAL A 21 -3.60 23.62 36.22
C VAL A 21 -3.37 22.33 35.45
N GLY A 22 -4.47 21.65 35.17
CA GLY A 22 -4.49 20.35 34.50
C GLY A 22 -3.95 20.41 33.08
N PHE A 23 -2.70 20.03 32.89
CA PHE A 23 -2.13 19.63 31.61
C PHE A 23 -2.02 18.09 31.50
N SER A 24 -3.11 17.39 31.83
CA SER A 24 -3.23 15.95 31.65
C SER A 24 -3.34 15.45 30.18
N PRO A 25 -3.80 16.23 29.17
CA PRO A 25 -3.92 15.69 27.80
C PRO A 25 -2.58 15.55 27.08
N ILE A 26 -1.61 16.43 27.33
CA ILE A 26 -0.33 16.46 26.57
C ILE A 26 0.59 15.28 26.93
N ARG A 27 0.61 14.85 28.19
CA ARG A 27 1.41 13.68 28.61
C ARG A 27 0.82 12.35 28.12
N ARG A 28 -0.51 12.26 27.96
CA ARG A 28 -1.16 11.09 27.31
C ARG A 28 -0.91 11.08 25.81
N LEU A 29 -0.91 12.25 25.16
CA LEU A 29 -0.60 12.39 23.75
C LEU A 29 0.85 11.95 23.44
N SER A 30 1.82 12.39 24.25
CA SER A 30 3.23 12.00 24.13
C SER A 30 3.47 10.50 24.29
N LYS A 31 2.88 9.86 25.31
CA LYS A 31 3.01 8.40 25.51
C LYS A 31 2.29 7.58 24.44
N ALA A 32 1.16 8.08 23.93
CA ALA A 32 0.52 7.50 22.76
C ALA A 32 1.45 7.60 21.54
N ILE A 33 2.01 8.78 21.25
CA ILE A 33 2.96 8.98 20.14
C ILE A 33 4.20 8.06 20.29
N GLY A 34 4.74 7.89 21.49
CA GLY A 34 5.89 7.00 21.76
C GLY A 34 5.60 5.52 21.51
N GLY A 35 4.44 5.02 21.97
CA GLY A 35 4.01 3.64 21.67
C GLY A 35 3.65 3.43 20.20
N TRP A 36 3.18 4.48 19.51
CA TRP A 36 2.93 4.45 18.07
C TRP A 36 4.22 4.30 17.25
N TRP A 37 5.29 5.00 17.64
CA TRP A 37 6.62 4.92 17.04
C TRP A 37 7.28 3.55 17.22
N GLN A 38 7.24 2.99 18.45
CA GLN A 38 7.84 1.67 18.72
C GLN A 38 7.16 0.53 17.94
N ASN A 39 5.82 0.54 17.82
CA ASN A 39 5.10 -0.41 16.99
C ASN A 39 5.19 -0.13 15.48
N LEU A 40 5.79 1.00 15.06
CA LEU A 40 6.02 1.31 13.63
C LEU A 40 7.28 0.59 13.12
N TRP A 41 8.21 0.28 14.03
CA TRP A 41 9.51 -0.29 13.73
C TRP A 41 9.56 -1.82 13.62
N THR A 42 8.45 -2.53 13.83
CA THR A 42 8.34 -3.91 13.36
C THR A 42 8.43 -3.93 11.84
N LYS A 43 9.51 -4.49 11.29
CA LYS A 43 9.90 -4.43 9.86
C LYS A 43 8.73 -4.64 8.88
N GLY A 44 7.81 -5.58 9.15
CA GLY A 44 6.66 -5.85 8.30
C GLY A 44 5.58 -4.76 8.29
N VAL A 45 5.37 -4.04 9.40
CA VAL A 45 4.35 -2.96 9.47
C VAL A 45 4.81 -1.72 8.72
N LEU A 46 6.11 -1.42 8.76
CA LEU A 46 6.69 -0.28 8.06
C LEU A 46 6.46 -0.37 6.54
N ILE A 47 6.68 -1.56 5.96
CA ILE A 47 6.51 -1.78 4.52
C ILE A 47 5.05 -1.59 4.10
N LEU A 48 4.11 -2.09 4.91
CA LEU A 48 2.67 -1.93 4.65
C LEU A 48 2.27 -0.45 4.72
N VAL A 49 2.76 0.29 5.72
CA VAL A 49 2.49 1.73 5.86
C VAL A 49 3.09 2.53 4.70
N LEU A 50 4.29 2.19 4.25
CA LEU A 50 4.92 2.84 3.10
C LEU A 50 4.14 2.58 1.82
N MET A 51 3.74 1.33 1.56
CA MET A 51 2.86 1.00 0.42
C MET A 51 1.53 1.74 0.47
N SER A 52 0.95 1.88 1.67
CA SER A 52 -0.29 2.63 1.89
C SER A 52 -0.16 4.08 1.43
N PHE A 53 0.97 4.73 1.70
CA PHE A 53 1.19 6.11 1.29
C PHE A 53 1.20 6.25 -0.23
N PHE A 54 1.91 5.36 -0.94
CA PHE A 54 1.93 5.38 -2.41
C PHE A 54 0.58 5.03 -3.02
N LEU A 55 -0.14 4.04 -2.47
CA LEU A 55 -1.48 3.70 -2.96
C LEU A 55 -2.52 4.77 -2.66
N GLY A 56 -2.35 5.56 -1.60
CA GLY A 56 -3.18 6.72 -1.32
C GLY A 56 -2.97 7.85 -2.33
N ARG A 57 -1.77 7.92 -2.92
CA ARG A 57 -1.42 8.88 -3.96
C ARG A 57 -1.74 8.39 -5.38
N ALA A 58 -2.07 7.11 -5.54
CA ALA A 58 -2.35 6.51 -6.84
C ALA A 58 -3.77 6.87 -7.29
N GLU A 59 -3.88 7.65 -8.36
CA GLU A 59 -5.15 8.03 -8.96
C GLU A 59 -5.13 7.73 -10.46
N ILE A 60 -6.28 7.27 -10.96
CA ILE A 60 -6.51 7.10 -12.37
C ILE A 60 -7.11 8.44 -12.87
N LEU A 61 -6.37 9.12 -13.76
CA LEU A 61 -6.78 10.38 -14.39
C LEU A 61 -7.06 11.54 -13.41
N GLY A 62 -6.54 11.48 -12.17
CA GLY A 62 -6.67 12.55 -11.17
C GLY A 62 -8.05 12.71 -10.52
N GLU A 63 -9.00 11.82 -10.81
CA GLU A 63 -10.36 11.87 -10.24
C GLU A 63 -10.77 10.56 -9.54
N ILE A 64 -10.20 9.44 -9.97
CA ILE A 64 -10.65 8.09 -9.59
C ILE A 64 -9.59 7.44 -8.71
N SER A 65 -9.92 7.13 -7.45
CA SER A 65 -8.97 6.61 -6.44
C SER A 65 -9.42 5.25 -5.86
N PRO A 66 -9.52 4.17 -6.66
CA PRO A 66 -10.05 2.88 -6.20
C PRO A 66 -9.03 2.10 -5.35
N PHE A 67 -7.74 2.45 -5.45
CA PHE A 67 -6.64 1.76 -4.78
C PHE A 67 -6.69 1.90 -3.26
N ALA A 68 -7.07 3.08 -2.76
CA ALA A 68 -7.01 3.40 -1.35
C ALA A 68 -7.96 2.53 -0.52
N VAL A 69 -9.23 2.43 -0.95
CA VAL A 69 -10.22 1.60 -0.25
C VAL A 69 -9.89 0.12 -0.37
N ALA A 70 -9.42 -0.30 -1.55
CA ALA A 70 -9.12 -1.70 -1.83
C ALA A 70 -8.00 -2.20 -0.92
N TYR A 71 -6.93 -1.45 -0.78
CA TYR A 71 -5.81 -1.80 0.09
C TYR A 71 -6.21 -1.77 1.56
N TYR A 72 -6.97 -0.76 1.97
CA TYR A 72 -7.43 -0.64 3.35
C TYR A 72 -8.29 -1.82 3.79
N ALA A 73 -9.17 -2.30 2.90
CA ALA A 73 -10.03 -3.45 3.14
C ALA A 73 -9.25 -4.72 3.49
N VAL A 74 -8.20 -5.00 2.72
CA VAL A 74 -7.37 -6.18 2.90
C VAL A 74 -6.53 -6.08 4.18
N ILE A 75 -5.94 -4.92 4.46
CA ILE A 75 -5.19 -4.72 5.71
C ILE A 75 -6.09 -4.88 6.94
N LEU A 76 -7.32 -4.40 6.87
CA LEU A 76 -8.26 -4.56 7.97
C LEU A 76 -8.57 -6.04 8.25
N ARG A 77 -8.56 -6.89 7.23
CA ARG A 77 -8.70 -8.35 7.38
C ARG A 77 -7.46 -9.02 7.97
N PHE A 78 -6.26 -8.74 7.46
CA PHE A 78 -5.06 -9.49 7.84
C PHE A 78 -4.31 -8.92 9.05
N ARG A 79 -4.32 -7.60 9.25
CA ARG A 79 -3.52 -6.90 10.29
C ARG A 79 -4.30 -5.73 10.91
N GLN A 80 -5.32 -6.07 11.71
CA GLN A 80 -6.16 -5.08 12.40
C GLN A 80 -5.37 -4.07 13.27
N THR A 81 -4.26 -4.49 13.87
CA THR A 81 -3.40 -3.62 14.69
C THR A 81 -2.70 -2.52 13.87
N ALA A 82 -2.36 -2.80 12.61
CA ALA A 82 -1.74 -1.85 11.69
C ALA A 82 -2.77 -0.99 10.93
N ALA A 83 -4.04 -1.41 10.88
CA ALA A 83 -5.07 -0.76 10.07
C ALA A 83 -5.26 0.73 10.36
N ARG A 84 -5.12 1.18 11.62
CA ARG A 84 -5.22 2.61 11.92
C ARG A 84 -4.05 3.40 11.33
N LYS A 85 -2.84 2.84 11.29
CA LYS A 85 -1.65 3.47 10.70
C LYS A 85 -1.76 3.55 9.18
N VAL A 86 -2.19 2.45 8.56
CA VAL A 86 -2.47 2.39 7.12
C VAL A 86 -3.51 3.42 6.70
N MET A 87 -4.60 3.55 7.46
CA MET A 87 -5.63 4.56 7.18
C MET A 87 -5.04 5.98 7.18
N LEU A 88 -4.22 6.33 8.17
CA LEU A 88 -3.57 7.64 8.22
C LEU A 88 -2.60 7.83 7.06
N ALA A 89 -1.81 6.82 6.72
CA ALA A 89 -0.87 6.87 5.61
C ALA A 89 -1.57 7.04 4.25
N LEU A 90 -2.72 6.38 4.04
CA LEU A 90 -3.55 6.55 2.84
C LEU A 90 -4.05 7.99 2.71
N VAL A 91 -4.58 8.56 3.78
CA VAL A 91 -5.07 9.94 3.79
C VAL A 91 -3.95 10.94 3.56
N VAL A 92 -2.80 10.73 4.20
CA VAL A 92 -1.60 11.56 3.99
C VAL A 92 -1.10 11.44 2.55
N GLY A 93 -1.14 10.23 1.95
CA GLY A 93 -0.80 10.00 0.55
C GLY A 93 -1.72 10.75 -0.41
N TYR A 94 -3.04 10.71 -0.16
CA TYR A 94 -4.01 11.45 -0.96
C TYR A 94 -3.82 12.97 -0.89
N ILE A 95 -3.61 13.49 0.32
CA ILE A 95 -3.33 14.92 0.54
C ILE A 95 -2.02 15.33 -0.15
N ALA A 96 -1.00 14.45 -0.14
CA ALA A 96 0.25 14.72 -0.83
C ALA A 96 0.10 14.75 -2.37
N ALA A 97 -0.89 14.03 -2.91
CA ALA A 97 -1.21 14.01 -4.34
C ALA A 97 -1.94 15.28 -4.80
N ASN A 98 -3.03 15.61 -4.11
CA ASN A 98 -4.02 16.59 -4.56
C ASN A 98 -3.98 17.92 -3.78
N GLY A 99 -3.15 18.00 -2.75
CA GLY A 99 -3.10 19.15 -1.84
C GLY A 99 -4.18 19.11 -0.75
N VAL A 100 -4.05 20.03 0.21
CA VAL A 100 -4.86 20.08 1.45
C VAL A 100 -6.32 20.49 1.20
N PHE A 101 -6.59 21.25 0.14
CA PHE A 101 -7.92 21.76 -0.19
C PHE A 101 -8.78 20.79 -1.02
N SER A 102 -8.27 19.59 -1.30
CA SER A 102 -8.97 18.60 -2.11
C SER A 102 -10.06 17.84 -1.31
N ARG A 103 -10.74 16.90 -1.96
CA ARG A 103 -11.85 16.06 -1.45
C ARG A 103 -11.40 14.99 -0.43
N TRP A 104 -10.39 15.30 0.38
CA TRP A 104 -9.88 14.42 1.44
C TRP A 104 -10.93 13.94 2.46
N PRO A 105 -11.98 14.71 2.84
CA PRO A 105 -12.99 14.20 3.77
C PRO A 105 -13.83 13.06 3.17
N VAL A 106 -13.96 12.98 1.84
CA VAL A 106 -14.68 11.90 1.17
C VAL A 106 -13.96 10.57 1.36
N ILE A 107 -12.65 10.55 1.12
CA ILE A 107 -11.81 9.36 1.32
C ILE A 107 -11.74 8.99 2.78
N LEU A 108 -11.58 9.97 3.68
CA LEU A 108 -11.63 9.68 5.12
C LEU A 108 -12.98 9.05 5.51
N GLY A 109 -14.09 9.66 5.07
CA GLY A 109 -15.44 9.17 5.32
C GLY A 109 -15.63 7.74 4.81
N MET A 110 -15.13 7.46 3.61
CA MET A 110 -15.13 6.14 3.00
C MET A 110 -14.37 5.10 3.82
N LEU A 111 -13.14 5.40 4.25
CA LEU A 111 -12.33 4.49 5.06
C LEU A 111 -12.95 4.24 6.45
N VAL A 112 -13.58 5.27 7.03
CA VAL A 112 -14.29 5.16 8.32
C VAL A 112 -15.56 4.33 8.18
N LEU A 113 -16.37 4.56 7.13
CA LEU A 113 -17.57 3.79 6.84
C LEU A 113 -17.24 2.33 6.55
N TYR A 114 -16.19 2.08 5.77
CA TYR A 114 -15.70 0.72 5.55
C TYR A 114 -15.32 0.02 6.86
N ARG A 115 -14.61 0.71 7.76
CA ARG A 115 -14.27 0.18 9.08
C ARG A 115 -15.51 -0.14 9.92
N LEU A 116 -16.55 0.69 9.84
CA LEU A 116 -17.81 0.46 10.56
C LEU A 116 -18.51 -0.79 10.04
N ILE A 117 -18.67 -0.89 8.71
CA ILE A 117 -19.30 -2.04 8.04
C ILE A 117 -18.52 -3.32 8.33
N TYR A 118 -17.18 -3.28 8.25
CA TYR A 118 -16.34 -4.43 8.60
C TYR A 118 -16.59 -4.91 10.04
N ARG A 119 -16.73 -4.00 11.02
CA ARG A 119 -17.04 -4.39 12.41
C ARG A 119 -18.42 -5.03 12.54
N LEU A 120 -19.41 -4.59 11.77
CA LEU A 120 -20.74 -5.18 11.76
C LEU A 120 -20.70 -6.61 11.18
N LEU A 121 -20.05 -6.78 10.02
CA LEU A 121 -19.86 -8.09 9.39
C LEU A 121 -19.06 -9.04 10.28
N ALA A 122 -18.04 -8.54 10.99
CA ALA A 122 -17.25 -9.33 11.93
C ALA A 122 -18.06 -9.87 13.10
N LYS A 123 -18.97 -9.06 13.64
CA LYS A 123 -19.83 -9.47 14.76
C LYS A 123 -20.80 -10.58 14.35
N ASN A 124 -21.35 -10.50 13.15
CA ASN A 124 -22.32 -11.48 12.65
C ASN A 124 -21.67 -12.79 12.16
N LYS A 125 -20.34 -12.95 12.27
CA LYS A 125 -19.56 -14.10 11.77
C LYS A 125 -19.73 -14.41 10.27
N VAL A 126 -20.26 -13.47 9.49
CA VAL A 126 -20.45 -13.61 8.02
C VAL A 126 -19.18 -13.19 7.25
N LEU A 127 -18.03 -13.05 7.93
CA LEU A 127 -16.78 -12.64 7.29
C LEU A 127 -16.09 -13.81 6.59
N ASP A 128 -16.56 -14.10 5.39
CA ASP A 128 -15.85 -14.94 4.45
C ASP A 128 -14.96 -14.12 3.50
N LEU A 129 -13.92 -14.75 2.92
CA LEU A 129 -13.00 -14.06 1.99
C LEU A 129 -13.73 -13.53 0.75
N GLY A 130 -14.80 -14.20 0.32
CA GLY A 130 -15.64 -13.77 -0.81
C GLY A 130 -16.54 -12.56 -0.50
N THR A 131 -16.82 -12.26 0.76
CA THR A 131 -17.71 -11.15 1.15
C THR A 131 -16.97 -9.81 1.19
N ILE A 132 -15.64 -9.82 1.30
CA ILE A 132 -14.82 -8.60 1.41
C ILE A 132 -14.92 -7.72 0.15
N PRO A 133 -14.74 -8.26 -1.08
CA PRO A 133 -14.84 -7.45 -2.30
C PRO A 133 -16.24 -6.85 -2.46
N LEU A 134 -17.28 -7.63 -2.17
CA LEU A 134 -18.68 -7.16 -2.26
C LEU A 134 -18.97 -6.06 -1.24
N ALA A 135 -18.44 -6.16 -0.02
CA ALA A 135 -18.54 -5.08 0.96
C ALA A 135 -17.85 -3.80 0.46
N VAL A 136 -16.67 -3.90 -0.17
CA VAL A 136 -15.98 -2.74 -0.74
C VAL A 136 -16.80 -2.09 -1.85
N PHE A 137 -17.39 -2.87 -2.76
CA PHE A 137 -18.27 -2.38 -3.81
C PHE A 137 -19.41 -1.50 -3.25
N LEU A 138 -20.11 -2.03 -2.26
CA LEU A 138 -21.26 -1.36 -1.65
C LEU A 138 -20.83 -0.10 -0.91
N VAL A 139 -19.71 -0.13 -0.18
CA VAL A 139 -19.21 1.05 0.53
C VAL A 139 -18.77 2.14 -0.44
N ASP A 140 -17.98 1.80 -1.46
CA ASP A 140 -17.48 2.78 -2.45
C ASP A 140 -18.64 3.45 -3.18
N THR A 141 -19.55 2.65 -3.73
CA THR A 141 -20.72 3.15 -4.47
C THR A 141 -21.63 3.99 -3.56
N ALA A 142 -21.92 3.53 -2.34
CA ALA A 142 -22.80 4.27 -1.43
C ALA A 142 -22.21 5.62 -1.00
N VAL A 143 -20.91 5.69 -0.73
CA VAL A 143 -20.24 6.94 -0.35
C VAL A 143 -20.25 7.93 -1.50
N ARG A 144 -19.98 7.47 -2.73
CA ARG A 144 -20.03 8.34 -3.92
C ARG A 144 -21.42 8.83 -4.23
N PHE A 145 -22.43 7.98 -4.09
CA PHE A 145 -23.82 8.37 -4.31
C PHE A 145 -24.28 9.36 -3.24
N ALA A 146 -23.90 9.14 -1.98
CA ALA A 146 -24.16 10.10 -0.91
C ALA A 146 -23.46 11.45 -1.17
N TYR A 147 -22.20 11.42 -1.62
CA TYR A 147 -21.47 12.63 -1.99
C TYR A 147 -22.14 13.38 -3.15
N ALA A 148 -22.53 12.68 -4.21
CA ALA A 148 -23.23 13.24 -5.36
C ALA A 148 -24.60 13.84 -4.97
N ALA A 149 -25.34 13.17 -4.07
CA ALA A 149 -26.62 13.65 -3.57
C ALA A 149 -26.49 14.96 -2.77
N ILE A 150 -25.44 15.09 -1.93
CA ILE A 150 -25.20 16.29 -1.13
C ILE A 150 -24.82 17.50 -2.02
N HIS A 151 -24.08 17.26 -3.11
CA HIS A 151 -23.61 18.32 -3.99
C HIS A 151 -24.60 18.66 -5.13
N GLY A 152 -25.74 17.97 -5.20
CA GLY A 152 -26.75 18.21 -6.23
C GLY A 152 -26.41 17.65 -7.63
N ASP A 153 -25.30 16.94 -7.75
CA ASP A 153 -24.77 16.39 -9.01
C ASP A 153 -25.30 14.96 -9.31
N MET A 154 -26.60 14.74 -9.07
CA MET A 154 -27.30 13.47 -9.40
C MET A 154 -27.55 13.32 -10.91
N SER A 155 -26.49 13.46 -11.70
CA SER A 155 -26.49 13.07 -13.11
C SER A 155 -26.40 11.54 -13.23
N ARG A 156 -27.00 10.98 -14.30
CA ARG A 156 -26.82 9.57 -14.68
C ARG A 156 -25.35 9.23 -14.89
N TYR A 157 -24.55 10.21 -15.33
CA TYR A 157 -23.11 10.09 -15.51
C TYR A 157 -22.40 9.83 -14.18
N SER A 158 -22.66 10.64 -13.14
CA SER A 158 -22.07 10.48 -11.81
C SER A 158 -22.40 9.11 -11.19
N MET A 159 -23.61 8.62 -11.43
CA MET A 159 -24.04 7.30 -10.95
C MET A 159 -23.29 6.16 -11.65
N LEU A 160 -23.21 6.21 -12.99
CA LEU A 160 -22.44 5.23 -13.77
C LEU A 160 -20.97 5.25 -13.38
N MET A 161 -20.40 6.45 -13.17
CA MET A 161 -19.01 6.61 -12.79
C MET A 161 -18.73 6.00 -11.41
N GLY A 162 -19.63 6.24 -10.44
CA GLY A 162 -19.52 5.61 -9.11
C GLY A 162 -19.58 4.08 -9.16
N LEU A 163 -20.39 3.50 -10.06
CA LEU A 163 -20.45 2.05 -10.23
C LEU A 163 -19.17 1.48 -10.86
N VAL A 164 -18.62 2.14 -11.88
CA VAL A 164 -17.36 1.74 -12.51
C VAL A 164 -16.23 1.75 -11.48
N GLU A 165 -16.18 2.77 -10.64
CA GLU A 165 -15.14 2.90 -9.63
C GLU A 165 -15.28 1.88 -8.50
N GLY A 166 -16.50 1.61 -8.05
CA GLY A 166 -16.79 0.52 -7.12
C GLY A 166 -16.39 -0.84 -7.70
N PHE A 167 -16.66 -1.08 -9.00
CA PHE A 167 -16.27 -2.31 -9.67
C PHE A 167 -14.75 -2.46 -9.75
N LEU A 168 -14.04 -1.40 -10.13
CA LEU A 168 -12.57 -1.38 -10.13
C LEU A 168 -12.02 -1.66 -8.73
N ALA A 169 -12.53 -1.00 -7.70
CA ALA A 169 -12.12 -1.24 -6.31
C ALA A 169 -12.35 -2.70 -5.91
N THR A 170 -13.45 -3.31 -6.34
CA THR A 170 -13.77 -4.73 -6.09
C THR A 170 -12.74 -5.66 -6.74
N VAL A 171 -12.42 -5.47 -8.01
CA VAL A 171 -11.41 -6.27 -8.71
C VAL A 171 -10.04 -6.12 -8.02
N LEU A 172 -9.65 -4.89 -7.68
CA LEU A 172 -8.40 -4.61 -6.97
C LEU A 172 -8.35 -5.29 -5.60
N THR A 173 -9.46 -5.33 -4.86
CA THR A 173 -9.49 -6.03 -3.57
C THR A 173 -9.20 -7.51 -3.70
N MET A 174 -9.74 -8.19 -4.73
CA MET A 174 -9.44 -9.61 -4.97
C MET A 174 -7.94 -9.83 -5.20
N ILE A 175 -7.31 -8.96 -5.98
CA ILE A 175 -5.88 -9.00 -6.27
C ILE A 175 -5.05 -8.75 -4.99
N PHE A 176 -5.48 -7.80 -4.16
CA PHE A 176 -4.80 -7.49 -2.90
C PHE A 176 -4.96 -8.59 -1.84
N ILE A 177 -6.10 -9.29 -1.81
CA ILE A 177 -6.32 -10.41 -0.88
C ILE A 177 -5.26 -11.50 -1.07
N GLN A 178 -4.83 -11.76 -2.30
CA GLN A 178 -3.82 -12.78 -2.59
C GLN A 178 -2.39 -12.27 -2.43
N SER A 179 -2.12 -11.02 -2.80
CA SER A 179 -0.75 -10.47 -2.78
C SER A 179 -0.26 -10.03 -1.39
N ILE A 180 -1.10 -9.47 -0.53
CA ILE A 180 -0.68 -8.99 0.81
C ILE A 180 -0.20 -10.11 1.75
N PRO A 181 -0.83 -11.30 1.79
CA PRO A 181 -0.34 -12.44 2.57
C PRO A 181 1.07 -12.87 2.19
N VAL A 182 1.47 -12.74 0.93
CA VAL A 182 2.82 -13.07 0.46
C VAL A 182 3.88 -12.18 1.13
N PHE A 183 3.57 -10.89 1.33
CA PHE A 183 4.45 -9.97 2.08
C PHE A 183 4.38 -10.15 3.59
N THR A 184 3.25 -10.65 4.12
CA THR A 184 2.97 -10.65 5.57
C THR A 184 3.33 -11.96 6.26
N PHE A 185 3.14 -13.09 5.57
CA PHE A 185 3.46 -14.41 6.07
C PHE A 185 4.73 -14.87 5.37
N GLN A 186 5.85 -14.81 6.09
CA GLN A 186 7.11 -15.42 5.67
C GLN A 186 6.96 -16.95 5.70
N ARG A 187 6.17 -17.51 4.79
CA ARG A 187 6.20 -18.95 4.51
C ARG A 187 7.56 -19.20 3.88
N GLY A 188 8.40 -19.98 4.55
CA GLY A 188 9.72 -20.37 4.04
C GLY A 188 9.61 -20.88 2.61
N VAL A 189 10.64 -20.56 1.81
CA VAL A 189 10.84 -20.82 0.37
C VAL A 189 9.93 -21.92 -0.19
N LYS A 190 8.67 -21.58 -0.44
CA LYS A 190 7.73 -22.42 -1.16
C LYS A 190 7.57 -21.75 -2.51
N GLU A 191 7.69 -22.52 -3.59
CA GLU A 191 7.53 -22.01 -4.95
C GLU A 191 6.25 -21.18 -5.02
N LEU A 192 6.41 -19.91 -5.39
CA LEU A 192 5.31 -18.97 -5.59
C LEU A 192 4.49 -19.49 -6.76
N ARG A 193 3.17 -19.61 -6.59
CA ARG A 193 2.33 -19.99 -7.72
C ARG A 193 2.34 -18.87 -8.75
N ASN A 194 2.22 -19.21 -10.02
CA ASN A 194 2.15 -18.22 -11.11
C ASN A 194 1.05 -17.16 -10.85
N GLU A 195 -0.06 -17.55 -10.21
CA GLU A 195 -1.15 -16.64 -9.80
C GLU A 195 -0.71 -15.60 -8.76
N GLU A 196 0.07 -16.01 -7.75
CA GLU A 196 0.58 -15.12 -6.69
C GLU A 196 1.56 -14.12 -7.28
N ILE A 197 2.38 -14.56 -8.25
CA ILE A 197 3.33 -13.71 -8.96
C ILE A 197 2.57 -12.64 -9.76
N ILE A 198 1.55 -13.02 -10.54
CA ILE A 198 0.74 -12.05 -11.30
C ILE A 198 0.08 -11.03 -10.36
N CYS A 199 -0.45 -11.48 -9.21
CA CYS A 199 -1.04 -10.57 -8.22
C CYS A 199 0.00 -9.59 -7.62
N LEU A 200 1.23 -10.05 -7.39
CA LEU A 200 2.32 -9.19 -6.94
C LEU A 200 2.71 -8.15 -8.00
N VAL A 201 2.75 -8.55 -9.27
CA VAL A 201 3.04 -7.64 -10.38
C VAL A 201 2.01 -6.52 -10.44
N ILE A 202 0.72 -6.84 -10.39
CA ILE A 202 -0.35 -5.84 -10.44
C ILE A 202 -0.30 -4.92 -9.21
N LEU A 203 0.01 -5.47 -8.02
CA LEU A 203 0.20 -4.65 -6.83
C LEU A 203 1.37 -3.67 -6.99
N MET A 204 2.51 -4.12 -7.49
CA MET A 204 3.66 -3.25 -7.74
C MET A 204 3.39 -2.21 -8.84
N ALA A 205 2.64 -2.57 -9.88
CA ALA A 205 2.19 -1.62 -10.89
C ALA A 205 1.26 -0.55 -10.30
N SER A 206 0.41 -0.93 -9.34
CA SER A 206 -0.45 0.03 -8.63
C SER A 206 0.37 1.00 -7.77
N VAL A 207 1.45 0.51 -7.14
CA VAL A 207 2.40 1.34 -6.39
C VAL A 207 3.13 2.30 -7.33
N LEU A 208 3.54 1.85 -8.53
CA LEU A 208 4.15 2.69 -9.56
C LEU A 208 3.25 3.87 -9.97
N THR A 209 1.94 3.66 -10.08
CA THR A 209 1.00 4.75 -10.36
C THR A 209 1.07 5.85 -9.29
N GLY A 210 1.33 5.50 -8.03
CA GLY A 210 1.57 6.46 -6.94
C GLY A 210 2.90 7.22 -7.03
N PHE A 211 3.83 6.84 -7.90
CA PHE A 211 5.04 7.63 -8.19
C PHE A 211 4.82 8.66 -9.30
N THR A 212 3.69 8.62 -9.99
CA THR A 212 3.39 9.56 -11.08
C THR A 212 3.36 11.01 -10.56
N GLY A 213 3.96 11.92 -11.33
CA GLY A 213 4.14 13.31 -10.94
C GLY A 213 5.29 13.58 -9.95
N LEU A 214 6.08 12.57 -9.55
CA LEU A 214 7.35 12.80 -8.84
C LEU A 214 8.52 12.93 -9.80
N THR A 215 9.09 14.13 -9.87
CA THR A 215 10.32 14.42 -10.60
C THR A 215 11.42 14.80 -9.60
N PHE A 216 12.60 14.18 -9.75
CA PHE A 216 13.82 14.66 -9.11
C PHE A 216 14.68 15.32 -10.19
N GLY A 217 14.65 16.66 -10.22
CA GLY A 217 15.30 17.43 -11.28
C GLY A 217 14.67 17.13 -12.65
N SER A 218 15.50 16.70 -13.61
CA SER A 218 15.07 16.35 -14.97
C SER A 218 14.65 14.87 -15.13
N VAL A 219 14.80 14.04 -14.09
CA VAL A 219 14.55 12.59 -14.17
C VAL A 219 13.27 12.22 -13.44
N SER A 220 12.39 11.50 -14.14
CA SER A 220 11.16 10.93 -13.56
C SER A 220 11.49 9.69 -12.72
N LEU A 221 11.01 9.67 -11.47
CA LEU A 221 11.14 8.49 -10.60
C LEU A 221 10.44 7.27 -11.17
N VAL A 222 9.35 7.47 -11.90
CA VAL A 222 8.56 6.40 -12.50
C VAL A 222 9.43 5.57 -13.45
N ASN A 223 10.29 6.23 -14.24
CA ASN A 223 11.17 5.55 -15.20
C ASN A 223 12.29 4.73 -14.54
N ILE A 224 12.77 5.18 -13.38
CA ILE A 224 13.79 4.44 -12.63
C ILE A 224 13.13 3.22 -11.97
N PHE A 225 12.04 3.44 -11.25
CA PHE A 225 11.37 2.39 -10.47
C PHE A 225 10.76 1.30 -11.38
N SER A 226 10.26 1.66 -12.57
CA SER A 226 9.74 0.68 -13.54
C SER A 226 10.80 -0.31 -14.00
N ARG A 227 12.01 0.16 -14.32
CA ARG A 227 13.13 -0.70 -14.75
C ARG A 227 13.59 -1.64 -13.64
N TYR A 228 13.67 -1.14 -12.40
CA TYR A 228 13.99 -1.98 -11.25
C TYR A 228 12.93 -3.06 -11.01
N LEU A 229 11.64 -2.74 -11.19
CA LEU A 229 10.57 -3.72 -11.04
C LEU A 229 10.61 -4.79 -12.12
N ILE A 230 10.88 -4.44 -13.38
CA ILE A 230 11.02 -5.42 -14.47
C ILE A 230 12.17 -6.39 -14.16
N MET A 231 13.35 -5.87 -13.78
CA MET A 231 14.49 -6.70 -13.40
C MET A 231 14.17 -7.64 -12.23
N LEU A 232 13.47 -7.13 -11.21
CA LEU A 232 13.14 -7.91 -10.01
C LEU A 232 12.15 -9.03 -10.33
N PHE A 233 11.12 -8.77 -11.14
CA PHE A 233 10.14 -9.79 -11.52
C PHE A 233 10.66 -10.78 -12.54
N SER A 234 11.57 -10.36 -13.43
CA SER A 234 12.27 -11.26 -14.34
C SER A 234 13.11 -12.29 -13.55
N LEU A 235 13.79 -11.84 -12.48
CA LEU A 235 14.60 -12.73 -11.65
C LEU A 235 13.79 -13.78 -10.86
N ILE A 236 12.55 -13.46 -10.48
CA ILE A 236 11.74 -14.31 -9.58
C ILE A 236 10.69 -15.14 -10.34
N GLY A 237 10.17 -14.63 -11.47
CA GLY A 237 8.95 -15.14 -12.10
C GLY A 237 9.12 -15.86 -13.43
N GLY A 238 10.32 -15.93 -14.01
CA GLY A 238 10.51 -16.54 -15.33
C GLY A 238 10.19 -15.59 -16.51
N ALA A 239 10.56 -16.00 -17.73
CA ALA A 239 10.51 -15.15 -18.94
C ALA A 239 9.12 -14.58 -19.23
N GLY A 240 8.08 -15.40 -19.04
CA GLY A 240 6.70 -15.01 -19.29
C GLY A 240 6.23 -13.89 -18.36
N VAL A 241 6.63 -13.94 -17.08
CA VAL A 241 6.24 -12.93 -16.09
C VAL A 241 6.99 -11.64 -16.34
N GLY A 242 8.32 -11.69 -16.58
CA GLY A 242 9.13 -10.50 -16.87
C GLY A 242 8.64 -9.75 -18.10
N ALA A 243 8.31 -10.46 -19.18
CA ALA A 243 7.72 -9.87 -20.39
C ALA A 243 6.35 -9.22 -20.11
N GLY A 244 5.48 -9.89 -19.35
CA GLY A 244 4.17 -9.36 -18.96
C GLY A 244 4.26 -8.06 -18.15
N VAL A 245 5.17 -8.01 -17.17
CA VAL A 245 5.45 -6.79 -16.38
C VAL A 245 5.93 -5.66 -17.28
N GLY A 246 6.83 -5.96 -18.24
CA GLY A 246 7.35 -4.99 -19.20
C GLY A 246 6.26 -4.38 -20.07
N VAL A 247 5.28 -5.18 -20.53
CA VAL A 247 4.13 -4.68 -21.30
C VAL A 247 3.23 -3.79 -20.44
N VAL A 248 2.86 -4.23 -19.24
CA VAL A 248 1.97 -3.46 -18.34
C VAL A 248 2.59 -2.12 -17.96
N THR A 249 3.87 -2.13 -17.56
CA THR A 249 4.60 -0.90 -17.22
C THR A 249 4.80 0.01 -18.43
N GLY A 250 5.05 -0.55 -19.61
CA GLY A 250 5.10 0.19 -20.86
C GLY A 250 3.79 0.90 -21.20
N ILE A 251 2.64 0.23 -21.02
CA ILE A 251 1.32 0.86 -21.21
C ILE A 251 1.12 2.04 -20.26
N ILE A 252 1.50 1.89 -18.97
CA ILE A 252 1.41 2.97 -17.98
C ILE A 252 2.29 4.17 -18.39
N LEU A 253 3.53 3.92 -18.84
CA LEU A 253 4.45 4.96 -19.27
C LEU A 253 4.00 5.67 -20.56
N SER A 254 3.39 4.92 -21.48
CA SER A 254 2.85 5.42 -22.74
C SER A 254 1.74 6.45 -22.54
N MET A 255 0.92 6.27 -21.50
CA MET A 255 -0.09 7.26 -21.10
C MET A 255 0.50 8.59 -20.62
N SER A 256 1.77 8.59 -20.18
CA SER A 256 2.45 9.80 -19.70
C SER A 256 3.23 10.54 -20.80
N SER A 257 3.62 9.88 -21.90
CA SER A 257 4.32 10.54 -23.00
C SER A 257 4.24 9.72 -24.30
N LEU A 258 3.91 10.40 -25.41
CA LEU A 258 3.84 9.78 -26.75
C LEU A 258 5.18 9.19 -27.21
N THR A 259 6.31 9.70 -26.70
CA THR A 259 7.66 9.17 -26.93
C THR A 259 7.95 7.84 -26.23
N ALA A 260 7.11 7.41 -25.28
CA ALA A 260 7.29 6.15 -24.56
C ALA A 260 6.64 4.93 -25.26
N VAL A 261 5.88 5.12 -26.34
CA VAL A 261 5.22 4.02 -27.07
C VAL A 261 6.25 3.02 -27.63
N THR A 262 7.39 3.50 -28.13
CA THR A 262 8.49 2.63 -28.61
C THR A 262 9.19 1.89 -27.48
N GLN A 263 9.14 2.43 -26.26
CA GLN A 263 9.76 1.83 -25.08
C GLN A 263 8.98 0.61 -24.60
N ILE A 264 7.70 0.45 -24.96
CA ILE A 264 6.89 -0.73 -24.59
C ILE A 264 7.52 -2.01 -25.15
N GLY A 265 7.84 -2.00 -26.45
CA GLY A 265 8.48 -3.13 -27.13
C GLY A 265 9.87 -3.42 -26.56
N LEU A 266 10.66 -2.38 -26.30
CA LEU A 266 12.00 -2.51 -25.73
C LEU A 266 11.97 -3.04 -24.30
N LEU A 267 11.05 -2.56 -23.45
CA LEU A 267 10.90 -3.01 -22.07
C LEU A 267 10.41 -4.46 -22.03
N ALA A 268 9.44 -4.83 -22.87
CA ALA A 268 8.98 -6.21 -23.00
C ALA A 268 10.10 -7.15 -23.49
N PHE A 269 10.88 -6.73 -24.49
CA PHE A 269 11.99 -7.53 -25.01
C PHE A 269 13.15 -7.62 -24.00
N SER A 270 13.43 -6.55 -23.26
CA SER A 270 14.45 -6.55 -22.20
C SER A 270 14.09 -7.53 -21.07
N GLY A 271 12.81 -7.56 -20.66
CA GLY A 271 12.35 -8.52 -19.66
C GLY A 271 12.50 -9.98 -20.12
N CYS A 272 12.24 -10.24 -21.40
CA CYS A 272 12.44 -11.57 -22.01
C CYS A 272 13.94 -11.95 -22.09
N LEU A 273 14.81 -11.01 -22.50
CA LEU A 273 16.26 -11.24 -22.60
C LEU A 273 16.92 -11.46 -21.23
N GLU A 274 16.52 -10.69 -20.21
CA GLU A 274 17.00 -10.85 -18.84
C GLU A 274 16.73 -12.27 -18.33
N ASP A 275 15.52 -12.76 -18.55
CA ASP A 275 15.17 -14.11 -18.13
C ASP A 275 15.89 -15.19 -18.94
N PHE A 276 16.00 -15.03 -20.26
CA PHE A 276 16.74 -15.97 -21.10
C PHE A 276 18.18 -16.14 -20.59
N CYS A 277 18.81 -15.04 -20.17
CA CYS A 277 20.17 -15.07 -19.62
C CYS A 277 20.23 -15.71 -18.21
N VAL A 278 19.22 -15.48 -17.36
CA VAL A 278 19.10 -16.13 -16.04
C VAL A 278 18.88 -17.63 -16.19
N THR A 279 17.93 -18.03 -17.03
CA THR A 279 17.63 -19.43 -17.36
C THR A 279 18.89 -20.13 -17.88
N ARG A 280 19.62 -19.54 -18.82
CA ARG A 280 20.88 -20.11 -19.34
C ARG A 280 21.94 -20.35 -18.25
N ARG A 281 22.11 -19.41 -17.30
CA ARG A 281 23.02 -19.60 -16.16
C ARG A 281 22.61 -20.76 -15.26
N ASN A 282 21.30 -20.96 -15.07
CA ASN A 282 20.79 -22.06 -14.27
C ASN A 282 21.05 -23.42 -14.96
N TRP A 283 20.82 -23.50 -16.28
CA TRP A 283 21.18 -24.67 -17.09
C TRP A 283 22.69 -24.97 -17.06
N GLU A 284 23.52 -23.93 -17.10
CA GLU A 284 24.97 -24.10 -17.06
C GLU A 284 25.43 -24.63 -15.70
N SER A 285 24.88 -24.09 -14.59
CA SER A 285 25.15 -24.57 -13.23
C SER A 285 24.68 -26.02 -13.00
N ASP A 286 23.50 -26.39 -13.51
CA ASP A 286 22.98 -27.77 -13.42
C ASP A 286 23.78 -28.73 -14.30
N SER A 287 24.25 -28.27 -15.47
CA SER A 287 25.10 -29.08 -16.36
C SER A 287 26.47 -29.36 -15.76
N VAL A 288 27.04 -28.40 -15.01
CA VAL A 288 28.30 -28.56 -14.26
C VAL A 288 28.07 -29.49 -13.06
N SER A 289 27.00 -29.31 -12.28
CA SER A 289 26.65 -30.21 -11.17
C SER A 289 26.41 -31.66 -11.61
N CYS A 290 25.73 -31.87 -12.75
CA CYS A 290 25.53 -33.19 -13.34
C CYS A 290 26.82 -33.79 -13.92
N ARG A 291 27.75 -32.96 -14.41
CA ARG A 291 29.06 -33.42 -14.89
C ARG A 291 29.93 -33.84 -13.71
N GLU A 292 29.94 -33.08 -12.63
CA GLU A 292 30.73 -33.35 -11.41
C GLU A 292 30.25 -34.61 -10.66
N ARG A 293 28.92 -34.83 -10.59
CA ARG A 293 28.36 -36.10 -10.07
C ARG A 293 28.64 -37.32 -10.95
N ARG A 294 28.92 -37.13 -12.25
CA ARG A 294 29.29 -38.21 -13.17
C ARG A 294 30.74 -38.66 -12.99
N PHE A 295 31.58 -37.86 -12.32
CA PHE A 295 32.98 -38.19 -11.99
C PHE A 295 33.17 -38.79 -10.58
N LEU A 296 32.09 -38.99 -9.81
CA LEU A 296 32.12 -39.73 -8.54
C LEU A 296 31.40 -41.10 -8.62
N PRO A 297 31.90 -42.04 -9.42
CA PRO A 297 31.76 -43.45 -9.09
C PRO A 297 33.13 -43.97 -8.60
N TYR A 298 33.13 -44.60 -7.42
CA TYR A 298 34.24 -45.38 -6.83
C TYR A 298 35.37 -44.60 -6.13
N MET A 299 35.07 -44.02 -4.96
CA MET A 299 35.97 -44.09 -3.80
C MET A 299 35.17 -44.45 -2.56
#